data_AF-A0A6P0ZV41-F1
#
_entry.id   AF-A0A6P0ZV41-F1
#
_cell.length_a   1.000
_cell.length_b   1.000
_cell.length_c   1.000
_cell.angle_alpha   90.00
_cell.angle_beta   90.00
_cell.angle_gamma   90.00
#
_symmetry.space_group_name_H-M   'P 1'
#
loop_
_entity.id
_entity.type
_entity.pdbx_description
1 polymer ?
#
loop_
_entity_poly.entity_id
_entity_poly.type
_entity_poly.pdbx_seq_one_letter_code
_entity_poly.pdbx_strand_id
1 'polypeptide(L)'
;MNINPTILPLYERIKLFLSKKLGCGNFLHYSVTNNHYRNNDFLFLEKPFKTFTGETINSFSLSSLKDVVDNYASWYRKSGIRENDPVAIYLDDGIGYFIHYLALNNLGAIPVLVNGRMDPDIAADFIRRVGAIGLYSDQKHLDSIS
;
A
#
# COMPACT_ATOMS: atom_id res chain seq x y z
N MET A 1 -20.16 -13.89 22.38
CA MET A 1 -19.31 -13.44 21.26
C MET A 1 -17.86 -13.59 21.70
N ASN A 2 -17.19 -14.68 21.29
CA ASN A 2 -15.78 -14.87 21.59
C ASN A 2 -15.01 -13.84 20.77
N ILE A 3 -14.65 -12.73 21.40
CA ILE A 3 -13.71 -11.77 20.81
C ILE A 3 -12.41 -12.55 20.74
N ASN A 4 -12.04 -13.00 19.53
CA ASN A 4 -10.73 -13.58 19.31
C ASN A 4 -9.72 -12.60 19.93
N PRO A 5 -8.92 -13.02 20.92
CA PRO A 5 -7.96 -12.12 21.52
C PRO A 5 -7.08 -11.61 20.39
N THR A 6 -7.05 -10.29 20.21
CA THR A 6 -6.16 -9.67 19.23
C THR A 6 -4.76 -10.25 19.46
N ILE A 7 -4.14 -10.74 18.39
CA ILE A 7 -2.81 -11.39 18.43
C ILE A 7 -1.78 -10.47 19.10
N LEU A 8 -1.98 -9.15 19.03
CA LEU A 8 -1.19 -8.16 19.75
C LEU A 8 -1.82 -7.81 21.12
N PRO A 9 -1.11 -8.04 22.25
CA PRO A 9 -1.59 -7.68 23.58
C PRO A 9 -1.98 -6.20 23.72
N LEU A 10 -2.94 -5.89 24.61
CA LEU A 10 -3.44 -4.52 24.82
C LEU A 10 -2.32 -3.53 25.15
N TYR A 11 -1.36 -3.90 26.00
CA TYR A 11 -0.24 -3.04 26.37
C TYR A 11 0.61 -2.62 25.15
N GLU A 12 0.87 -3.54 24.22
CA GLU A 12 1.61 -3.24 22.98
C GLU A 12 0.81 -2.34 22.04
N ARG A 13 -0.51 -2.52 21.98
CA ARG A 13 -1.40 -1.61 21.23
C ARG A 13 -1.41 -0.19 21.81
N ILE A 14 -1.41 -0.05 23.13
CA ILE A 14 -1.34 1.25 23.81
C ILE A 14 0.01 1.92 23.53
N LYS A 15 1.12 1.19 23.57
CA LYS A 15 2.45 1.73 23.20
C LYS A 15 2.46 2.29 21.77
N LEU A 16 1.90 1.55 20.81
CA LEU A 16 1.75 2.00 19.44
C LEU A 16 0.95 3.30 19.37
N PHE A 17 -0.23 3.31 19.99
CA PHE A 17 -1.13 4.47 19.99
C PHE A 17 -0.50 5.73 20.59
N LEU A 18 0.30 5.59 21.65
CA LEU A 18 0.95 6.70 22.34
C LEU A 18 2.27 7.15 21.69
N SER A 19 2.74 6.45 20.65
CA SER A 19 4.02 6.77 20.00
C SER A 19 3.91 8.05 19.15
N LYS A 20 4.47 9.15 19.65
CA LYS A 20 4.53 10.43 18.91
C LYS A 20 5.34 10.37 17.61
N LYS A 21 6.20 9.36 17.46
CA LYS A 21 7.01 9.16 16.25
C LYS A 21 6.28 8.33 15.20
N LEU A 22 5.13 7.74 15.53
CA LEU A 22 4.37 6.91 14.61
C LEU A 22 3.63 7.79 13.60
N GLY A 23 3.82 7.48 12.32
CA GLY A 23 3.12 8.12 11.21
C GLY A 23 2.86 7.13 10.09
N CYS A 24 2.07 7.54 9.09
CA CYS A 24 1.73 6.69 7.94
C CYS A 24 2.97 6.15 7.20
N GLY A 25 4.05 6.93 7.10
CA GLY A 25 5.28 6.52 6.42
C GLY A 25 6.21 5.59 7.20
N ASN A 26 5.92 5.29 8.47
CA ASN A 26 6.77 4.40 9.27
C ASN A 26 6.01 3.35 10.09
N PHE A 27 4.67 3.33 10.03
CA PHE A 27 3.89 2.42 10.87
C PHE A 27 4.17 0.95 10.56
N LEU A 28 4.37 0.59 9.28
CA LEU A 28 4.64 -0.80 8.90
C LEU A 28 6.00 -1.24 9.43
N HIS A 29 7.02 -0.39 9.31
CA HIS A 29 8.33 -0.64 9.89
C HIS A 29 8.25 -0.81 11.41
N TYR A 30 7.52 0.08 12.09
CA TYR A 30 7.30 -0.02 13.53
C TYR A 30 6.57 -1.33 13.90
N SER A 31 5.55 -1.71 13.12
CA SER A 31 4.75 -2.91 13.34
C SER A 31 5.59 -4.18 13.20
N VAL A 32 6.45 -4.26 12.17
CA VAL A 32 7.36 -5.40 11.99
C VAL A 32 8.36 -5.47 13.13
N THR A 33 8.95 -4.34 13.53
CA THR A 33 9.99 -4.32 14.58
C THR A 33 9.45 -4.76 15.95
N ASN A 34 8.22 -4.36 16.30
CA ASN A 34 7.69 -4.54 17.65
C ASN A 34 6.72 -5.72 17.81
N ASN A 35 6.25 -6.33 16.71
CA ASN A 35 5.31 -7.44 16.78
C ASN A 35 6.05 -8.79 16.81
N HIS A 36 5.85 -9.57 17.88
CA HIS A 36 6.41 -10.91 18.02
C HIS A 36 5.84 -11.91 17.01
N TYR A 37 4.63 -11.66 16.50
CA TYR A 37 3.94 -12.49 15.51
C TYR A 37 4.12 -11.98 14.08
N ARG A 38 5.16 -11.17 13.81
CA ARG A 38 5.40 -10.54 12.49
C ARG A 38 5.50 -11.51 11.31
N ASN A 39 5.83 -12.78 11.56
CA ASN A 39 5.95 -13.82 10.55
C ASN A 39 4.68 -14.68 10.41
N ASN A 40 3.66 -14.44 11.23
CA ASN A 40 2.38 -15.13 11.08
C ASN A 40 1.54 -14.41 10.03
N ASP A 41 0.95 -15.18 9.13
CA ASP A 41 0.00 -14.64 8.17
C ASP A 41 -1.23 -14.10 8.89
N PHE A 42 -1.63 -12.88 8.52
CA PHE A 42 -2.77 -12.19 9.10
C PHE A 42 -3.70 -11.57 8.05
N LEU A 43 -3.20 -11.36 6.83
CA LEU A 43 -3.93 -10.78 5.73
C LEU A 43 -4.05 -11.81 4.61
N PHE A 44 -5.25 -12.35 4.41
CA PHE A 44 -5.54 -13.38 3.40
C PHE A 44 -6.30 -12.74 2.25
N LEU A 45 -5.86 -12.98 1.03
CA LEU A 45 -6.37 -12.28 -0.15
C LEU A 45 -7.48 -13.08 -0.82
N GLU A 46 -8.55 -12.40 -1.22
CA GLU A 46 -9.58 -12.97 -2.10
C GLU A 46 -9.02 -13.23 -3.51
N LYS A 47 -8.25 -12.28 -4.04
CA LYS A 47 -7.56 -12.37 -5.33
C LYS A 47 -6.05 -12.44 -5.11
N PRO A 48 -5.33 -13.37 -5.76
CA PRO A 48 -3.87 -13.40 -5.68
C PRO A 48 -3.26 -12.08 -6.16
N PHE A 49 -2.26 -11.59 -5.44
CA PHE A 49 -1.49 -10.42 -5.84
C PHE A 49 -0.25 -10.84 -6.61
N LYS A 50 -0.09 -10.34 -7.83
CA LYS A 50 1.12 -10.55 -8.63
C LYS A 50 2.03 -9.33 -8.51
N THR A 51 3.24 -9.52 -7.99
CA THR A 51 4.22 -8.45 -7.86
C THR A 51 4.82 -8.10 -9.23
N PHE A 52 5.48 -6.94 -9.34
CA PHE A 52 6.23 -6.58 -10.55
C PHE A 52 7.46 -7.49 -10.78
N THR A 53 7.90 -8.25 -9.78
CA THR A 53 8.95 -9.26 -9.91
C THR A 53 8.43 -10.61 -10.41
N GLY A 54 7.11 -10.75 -10.55
CA GLY A 54 6.45 -11.96 -11.04
C GLY A 54 6.01 -12.95 -9.96
N GLU A 55 6.29 -12.67 -8.69
CA GLU A 55 5.82 -13.49 -7.56
C GLU A 55 4.30 -13.40 -7.42
N THR A 56 3.66 -14.51 -7.06
CA THR A 56 2.21 -14.57 -6.80
C THR A 56 1.99 -14.85 -5.32
N ILE A 57 1.23 -13.98 -4.66
CA ILE A 57 1.02 -13.98 -3.22
C ILE A 57 -0.47 -14.14 -2.93
N ASN A 58 -0.80 -15.03 -1.98
CA ASN A 58 -2.18 -15.28 -1.53
C ASN A 58 -2.44 -14.81 -0.10
N SER A 59 -1.39 -14.58 0.67
CA SER A 59 -1.46 -14.11 2.05
C SER A 59 -0.20 -13.33 2.43
N PHE A 60 -0.35 -12.48 3.45
CA PHE A 60 0.75 -11.70 4.00
C PHE A 60 0.87 -11.89 5.50
N SER A 61 2.13 -12.06 5.93
CA SER A 61 2.61 -11.72 7.26
C SER A 61 3.04 -10.25 7.28
N LEU A 62 3.32 -9.67 8.45
CA LEU A 62 3.85 -8.29 8.51
C LEU A 62 5.22 -8.20 7.82
N SER A 63 6.06 -9.21 8.00
CA SER A 63 7.38 -9.27 7.38
C SER A 63 7.27 -9.34 5.85
N SER A 64 6.48 -10.27 5.31
CA SER A 64 6.36 -10.40 3.85
C SER A 64 5.66 -9.21 3.21
N LEU A 65 4.69 -8.59 3.90
CA LEU A 65 4.08 -7.34 3.43
C LEU A 65 5.13 -6.22 3.34
N LYS A 66 5.98 -6.09 4.37
CA LYS A 66 7.04 -5.09 4.39
C LYS A 66 8.05 -5.31 3.25
N ASP A 67 8.46 -6.54 3.01
CA ASP A 67 9.41 -6.84 1.93
C ASP A 67 8.86 -6.43 0.56
N VAL A 68 7.59 -6.73 0.30
CA VAL A 68 6.91 -6.29 -0.94
C VAL A 68 6.81 -4.77 -1.00
N VAL A 69 6.35 -4.12 0.06
CA VAL A 69 6.22 -2.66 0.12
C VAL A 69 7.56 -1.96 -0.10
N ASP A 70 8.64 -2.46 0.49
CA ASP A 70 9.98 -1.91 0.33
C ASP A 70 10.49 -2.06 -1.12
N ASN A 71 10.17 -3.18 -1.78
CA ASN A 71 10.48 -3.38 -3.19
C ASN A 71 9.76 -2.34 -4.08
N TYR A 72 8.48 -2.09 -3.83
CA TYR A 72 7.72 -1.06 -4.56
C TYR A 72 8.23 0.35 -4.24
N ALA A 73 8.54 0.66 -2.97
CA ALA A 73 9.09 1.96 -2.59
C ALA A 73 10.46 2.20 -3.26
N SER A 74 11.32 1.17 -3.31
CA SER A 74 12.60 1.21 -4.02
C SER A 74 12.41 1.45 -5.52
N TRP A 75 11.42 0.79 -6.13
CA TRP A 75 11.06 1.00 -7.53
C TRP A 75 10.60 2.45 -7.78
N TYR A 76 9.66 2.98 -7.00
CA TYR A 76 9.22 4.38 -7.13
C TYR A 76 10.37 5.38 -6.97
N ARG A 77 11.24 5.16 -5.99
CA ARG A 77 12.40 6.03 -5.77
C ARG A 77 13.34 6.06 -6.97
N LYS A 78 13.59 4.88 -7.57
CA LYS A 78 14.38 4.72 -8.81
C LYS A 78 13.71 5.36 -10.01
N SER A 79 12.38 5.31 -10.09
CA SER A 79 11.57 5.98 -11.13
C SER A 79 11.49 7.50 -10.97
N GLY A 80 12.12 8.08 -9.95
CA GLY A 80 12.22 9.53 -9.78
C GLY A 80 11.30 10.13 -8.73
N ILE A 81 10.39 9.36 -8.14
CA ILE A 81 9.44 9.85 -7.13
C ILE A 81 10.15 10.29 -5.84
N ARG A 82 9.70 11.41 -5.27
CA ARG A 82 10.21 12.07 -4.07
C ARG A 82 9.09 12.39 -3.09
N GLU A 83 9.48 12.97 -1.96
CA GLU A 83 8.54 13.49 -0.97
C GLU A 83 7.64 14.56 -1.58
N ASN A 84 6.37 14.59 -1.18
CA ASN A 84 5.30 15.49 -1.65
C ASN A 84 4.88 15.30 -3.11
N ASP A 85 5.44 14.34 -3.84
CA ASP A 85 5.01 14.05 -5.21
C ASP A 85 3.65 13.32 -5.22
N PRO A 86 2.62 13.84 -5.90
CA PRO A 86 1.36 13.14 -6.11
C PRO A 86 1.49 12.04 -7.16
N VAL A 87 1.13 10.80 -6.80
CA VAL A 87 1.20 9.65 -7.69
C VAL A 87 -0.16 8.95 -7.73
N ALA A 88 -0.75 8.87 -8.92
CA ALA A 88 -2.02 8.21 -9.15
C ALA A 88 -1.87 6.68 -9.19
N ILE A 89 -2.78 5.99 -8.52
CA ILE A 89 -2.93 4.53 -8.57
C ILE A 89 -4.31 4.24 -9.12
N TYR A 90 -4.39 3.53 -10.25
CA TYR A 90 -5.64 3.17 -10.90
C TYR A 90 -5.59 1.72 -11.37
N LEU A 91 -6.16 0.83 -10.56
CA LEU A 91 -6.06 -0.63 -10.66
C LEU A 91 -7.42 -1.29 -10.56
N ASP A 92 -7.52 -2.56 -10.96
CA ASP A 92 -8.64 -3.41 -10.55
C ASP A 92 -8.67 -3.59 -9.01
N ASP A 93 -9.84 -4.00 -8.52
CA ASP A 93 -10.09 -4.28 -7.12
C ASP A 93 -9.15 -5.37 -6.56
N GLY A 94 -8.60 -5.12 -5.37
CA GLY A 94 -7.66 -6.01 -4.69
C GLY A 94 -6.68 -5.27 -3.79
N ILE A 95 -5.69 -6.00 -3.28
CA ILE A 95 -4.72 -5.48 -2.30
C ILE A 95 -3.71 -4.48 -2.89
N GLY A 96 -3.63 -4.37 -4.22
CA GLY A 96 -2.67 -3.51 -4.91
C GLY A 96 -2.71 -2.07 -4.41
N TYR A 97 -3.91 -1.48 -4.29
CA TYR A 97 -4.07 -0.12 -3.74
C TYR A 97 -3.40 0.06 -2.38
N PHE A 98 -3.54 -0.91 -1.49
CA PHE A 98 -2.95 -0.85 -0.16
C PHE A 98 -1.42 -0.95 -0.23
N ILE A 99 -0.87 -1.86 -1.03
CA ILE A 99 0.58 -1.99 -1.22
C ILE A 99 1.19 -0.69 -1.75
N HIS A 100 0.58 -0.10 -2.78
CA HIS A 100 1.05 1.16 -3.35
C HIS A 100 0.87 2.35 -2.39
N TYR A 101 -0.23 2.39 -1.63
CA TYR A 101 -0.43 3.36 -0.57
C TYR A 101 0.72 3.32 0.45
N LEU A 102 1.08 2.13 0.93
CA LEU A 102 2.17 1.96 1.89
C LEU A 102 3.52 2.36 1.30
N ALA A 103 3.81 1.91 0.08
CA ALA A 103 5.07 2.20 -0.59
C ALA A 103 5.29 3.70 -0.81
N LEU A 104 4.26 4.42 -1.24
CA LEU A 104 4.34 5.87 -1.45
C LEU A 104 4.44 6.64 -0.13
N ASN A 105 3.68 6.26 0.90
CA ASN A 105 3.80 6.87 2.23
C ASN A 105 5.21 6.66 2.83
N ASN A 106 5.84 5.50 2.62
CA ASN A 106 7.22 5.25 3.05
C ASN A 106 8.23 6.23 2.42
N LEU A 107 7.93 6.78 1.25
CA LEU A 107 8.74 7.80 0.59
C LEU A 107 8.35 9.24 0.95
N GLY A 108 7.27 9.42 1.71
CA GLY A 108 6.64 10.73 1.92
C GLY A 108 5.96 11.29 0.67
N ALA A 109 5.72 10.46 -0.36
CA ALA A 109 4.94 10.82 -1.53
C ALA A 109 3.44 10.82 -1.21
N ILE A 110 2.63 11.40 -2.09
CA ILE A 110 1.19 11.54 -1.92
C ILE A 110 0.47 10.50 -2.79
N PRO A 111 -0.05 9.39 -2.22
CA PRO A 111 -0.82 8.42 -2.98
C PRO A 111 -2.20 8.98 -3.34
N VAL A 112 -2.50 9.02 -4.63
CA VAL A 112 -3.80 9.41 -5.19
C VAL A 112 -4.51 8.14 -5.63
N LEU A 113 -5.34 7.57 -4.76
CA LEU A 113 -6.06 6.33 -5.02
C LEU A 113 -7.33 6.62 -5.83
N VAL A 114 -7.33 6.21 -7.10
CA VAL A 114 -8.47 6.38 -8.02
C VAL A 114 -9.32 5.12 -7.95
N ASN A 115 -10.63 5.24 -7.78
CA ASN A 115 -11.50 4.06 -7.77
C ASN A 115 -11.44 3.36 -9.14
N GLY A 116 -11.00 2.10 -9.19
CA GLY A 116 -10.94 1.28 -10.41
C GLY A 116 -12.26 1.13 -11.17
N ARG A 117 -13.40 1.37 -10.50
CA ARG A 117 -14.74 1.33 -11.13
C ARG A 117 -15.23 2.72 -11.60
N MET A 118 -14.39 3.74 -11.47
CA MET A 118 -14.71 5.08 -11.97
C MET A 118 -14.78 5.05 -13.49
N ASP A 119 -15.67 5.86 -14.06
CA ASP A 119 -15.71 6.08 -15.50
C ASP A 119 -14.32 6.57 -16.00
N PRO A 120 -13.76 6.03 -17.08
CA PRO A 120 -12.40 6.35 -17.50
C PRO A 120 -12.17 7.85 -17.79
N ASP A 121 -13.14 8.55 -18.39
CA ASP A 121 -13.00 9.97 -18.68
C ASP A 121 -12.97 10.79 -17.37
N ILE A 122 -13.80 10.39 -16.40
CA ILE A 122 -13.82 11.00 -15.06
C ILE A 122 -12.51 10.69 -14.31
N ALA A 123 -11.98 9.47 -14.41
CA ALA A 123 -10.72 9.07 -13.79
C ALA A 123 -9.55 9.88 -14.37
N ALA A 124 -9.48 10.02 -15.70
CA ALA A 124 -8.46 10.81 -16.38
C ALA A 124 -8.53 12.29 -15.99
N ASP A 125 -9.74 12.87 -15.92
CA ASP A 125 -9.93 14.25 -15.46
C ASP A 125 -9.53 14.45 -14.00
N PHE A 126 -9.89 13.51 -13.11
CA PHE A 126 -9.49 13.54 -11.71
C PHE A 126 -7.96 13.49 -11.54
N ILE A 127 -7.28 12.55 -12.20
CA ILE A 127 -5.82 12.39 -12.15
C ILE A 127 -5.13 13.70 -12.59
N ARG A 128 -5.60 14.30 -13.69
CA ARG A 128 -5.06 15.56 -14.21
C ARG A 128 -5.28 16.73 -13.24
N ARG A 129 -6.47 16.85 -12.64
CA ARG A 129 -6.79 17.95 -11.70
C ARG A 129 -6.00 17.88 -10.40
N VAL A 130 -5.73 16.67 -9.90
CA VAL A 130 -4.90 16.47 -8.71
C VAL A 130 -3.41 16.74 -9.01
N GLY A 131 -3.03 16.85 -10.28
CA GLY A 131 -1.67 17.17 -10.70
C GLY A 131 -0.71 16.01 -10.47
N ALA A 132 -1.19 14.76 -10.59
CA ALA A 132 -0.36 13.58 -10.43
C ALA A 132 0.84 13.62 -11.40
N ILE A 133 2.04 13.42 -10.89
CA ILE A 133 3.28 13.43 -11.67
C ILE A 133 3.61 12.06 -12.27
N GLY A 134 2.86 11.03 -11.87
CA GLY A 134 3.00 9.67 -12.34
C GLY A 134 1.73 8.87 -12.10
N LEU A 135 1.59 7.78 -12.86
CA LEU A 135 0.47 6.84 -12.78
C LEU A 135 1.03 5.42 -12.68
N TYR A 136 0.51 4.66 -11.73
CA TYR A 136 0.63 3.20 -11.73
C TYR A 136 -0.74 2.59 -12.03
N SER A 137 -0.79 1.74 -13.04
CA SER A 137 -2.02 1.13 -13.53
C SER A 137 -1.77 -0.28 -14.03
N ASP A 138 -2.82 -1.11 -14.04
CA ASP A 138 -2.82 -2.31 -14.86
C ASP A 138 -3.11 -1.94 -16.32
N GLN A 139 -2.85 -2.88 -17.22
CA GLN A 139 -2.97 -2.62 -18.66
C GLN A 139 -4.40 -2.25 -19.06
N LYS A 140 -5.40 -2.94 -18.50
CA LYS A 140 -6.81 -2.70 -18.82
C LYS A 140 -7.22 -1.27 -18.50
N HIS A 141 -6.86 -0.77 -17.32
CA HIS A 141 -7.18 0.59 -16.91
C HIS A 141 -6.36 1.63 -17.67
N LEU A 142 -5.09 1.34 -17.98
CA LEU A 142 -4.24 2.23 -18.76
C LEU A 142 -4.80 2.43 -20.17
N ASP A 143 -5.22 1.35 -20.82
CA ASP A 143 -5.84 1.38 -22.15
C ASP A 143 -7.16 2.15 -22.17
N SER A 144 -7.85 2.25 -21.03
CA SER A 144 -9.15 2.93 -20.93
C SER A 144 -9.08 4.45 -20.81
N ILE A 145 -7.92 4.99 -20.42
CA ILE A 145 -7.70 6.43 -20.20
C ILE A 145 -6.65 7.04 -21.15
N SER A 146 -6.16 6.23 -22.09
CA SER A 146 -5.17 6.62 -23.11
C SER A 146 -5.82 7.35 -24.28
#